data_AF-A0A531AD31-F1
#
_entry.id   AF-A0A531AD31-F1
#
_cell.length_a   1.000
_cell.length_b   1.000
_cell.length_c   1.000
_cell.angle_alpha   90.00
_cell.angle_beta   90.00
_cell.angle_gamma   90.00
#
_symmetry.space_group_name_H-M   'P 1'
#
loop_
_entity.id
_entity.type
_entity.pdbx_description
1 polymer ?
#
loop_
_entity_poly.entity_id
_entity_poly.type
_entity_poly.pdbx_seq_one_letter_code
_entity_poly.pdbx_strand_id
1 'polypeptide(L)'
;MTAPDAIDADARRPLSGTGRIAKLAAPRSARILRRNRVLEAIGLKSRSSVCWVAAPAGYGKTTAVIDYLESVEAPHVWFRIDEGDQDIARFFQYLAQSLASPAVGNLPVFGVEYVEQPKEFARRFFRAYFA
;
A
#
# COMPACT_ATOMS: atom_id res chain seq x y z
N MET A 1 -37.16 -27.69 -7.23
CA MET A 1 -37.07 -27.52 -5.77
C MET A 1 -35.92 -28.41 -5.33
N THR A 2 -34.67 -27.98 -5.45
CA THR A 2 -33.99 -27.01 -4.55
C THR A 2 -33.07 -26.09 -5.35
N ALA A 3 -33.16 -24.78 -5.10
CA ALA A 3 -32.24 -23.78 -5.67
C ALA A 3 -30.88 -23.90 -4.97
N PRO A 4 -29.74 -23.82 -5.69
CA PRO A 4 -28.47 -23.51 -5.05
C PRO A 4 -28.44 -22.01 -4.76
N ASP A 5 -29.08 -21.63 -3.66
CA ASP A 5 -28.77 -20.38 -2.97
C ASP A 5 -27.36 -20.47 -2.36
N ALA A 6 -26.70 -19.32 -2.26
CA ALA A 6 -25.36 -19.07 -1.70
C ALA A 6 -24.19 -19.07 -2.69
N ILE A 7 -24.29 -18.24 -3.74
CA ILE A 7 -23.13 -17.39 -4.07
C ILE A 7 -23.47 -16.02 -3.48
N ASP A 8 -23.28 -15.92 -2.16
CA ASP A 8 -23.24 -14.62 -1.51
C ASP A 8 -22.04 -13.90 -2.14
N ALA A 9 -22.37 -13.01 -3.07
CA ALA A 9 -21.45 -12.09 -3.69
C ALA A 9 -21.03 -11.12 -2.59
N ASP A 10 -20.11 -11.59 -1.75
CA ASP A 10 -19.34 -10.82 -0.79
C ASP A 10 -18.96 -9.52 -1.50
N ALA A 11 -19.66 -8.45 -1.12
CA ALA A 11 -19.56 -7.14 -1.71
C ALA A 11 -18.21 -6.56 -1.29
N ARG A 12 -17.15 -7.07 -1.90
CA ARG A 12 -15.77 -6.74 -1.54
C ARG A 12 -15.56 -5.28 -1.80
N ARG A 13 -15.18 -4.57 -0.74
CA ARG A 13 -14.81 -3.18 -0.82
C ARG A 13 -13.59 -3.08 -1.73
N PRO A 14 -13.65 -2.30 -2.83
CA PRO A 14 -12.46 -2.07 -3.63
C PRO A 14 -11.38 -1.47 -2.74
N LEU A 15 -10.14 -1.94 -2.91
CA LEU A 15 -8.97 -1.31 -2.29
C LEU A 15 -9.11 0.20 -2.44
N SER A 16 -9.19 0.91 -1.32
CA SER A 16 -9.36 2.36 -1.28
C SER A 16 -8.03 3.03 -1.62
N GLY A 17 -7.48 2.70 -2.79
CA GLY A 17 -6.31 3.33 -3.37
C GLY A 17 -6.76 4.48 -4.25
N THR A 18 -6.78 5.68 -3.69
CA THR A 18 -7.15 6.95 -4.36
C THR A 18 -6.13 7.42 -5.41
N GLY A 19 -5.35 6.50 -5.98
CA GLY A 19 -4.33 6.81 -6.96
C GLY A 19 -4.90 6.88 -8.37
N ARG A 20 -5.13 8.09 -8.90
CA ARG A 20 -5.32 8.32 -10.36
C ARG A 20 -4.07 7.97 -11.19
N ILE A 21 -2.94 7.73 -10.51
CA ILE A 21 -1.62 7.48 -11.09
C ILE A 21 -1.29 5.99 -10.95
N ALA A 22 -0.85 5.35 -12.05
CA ALA A 22 -0.60 3.90 -12.10
C ALA A 22 0.43 3.39 -11.06
N LYS A 23 1.36 4.23 -10.63
CA LYS A 23 2.35 3.94 -9.57
C LYS A 23 1.71 3.74 -8.20
N LEU A 24 0.58 4.41 -7.97
CA LEU A 24 -0.14 4.46 -6.69
C LEU A 24 -1.40 3.59 -6.69
N ALA A 25 -1.83 3.13 -7.87
CA ALA A 25 -2.97 2.24 -8.00
C ALA A 25 -2.57 0.80 -7.68
N ALA A 26 -3.22 0.22 -6.67
CA ALA A 26 -3.14 -1.21 -6.44
C ALA A 26 -3.71 -1.97 -7.66
N PRO A 27 -3.07 -3.06 -8.11
CA PRO A 27 -3.61 -3.88 -9.18
C PRO A 27 -5.01 -4.39 -8.83
N ARG A 28 -5.97 -4.24 -9.74
CA ARG A 28 -7.30 -4.85 -9.56
C ARG A 28 -7.22 -6.32 -9.89
N SER A 29 -7.62 -7.18 -8.95
CA SER A 29 -7.78 -8.61 -9.20
C SER A 29 -9.26 -8.95 -9.24
N ALA A 30 -9.72 -9.56 -10.33
CA ALA A 30 -11.14 -9.89 -10.48
C ALA A 30 -11.55 -11.13 -9.68
N ARG A 31 -10.62 -12.07 -9.45
CA ARG A 31 -10.88 -13.34 -8.76
C ARG A 31 -9.62 -13.82 -8.04
N ILE A 32 -9.63 -13.73 -6.71
CA ILE A 32 -8.56 -14.23 -5.86
C ILE A 32 -9.02 -15.52 -5.17
N LEU A 33 -8.22 -16.58 -5.26
CA LEU A 33 -8.37 -17.77 -4.43
C LEU A 33 -7.79 -17.48 -3.05
N ARG A 34 -8.64 -17.47 -2.02
CA ARG A 34 -8.24 -17.21 -0.63
C ARG A 34 -7.25 -18.27 -0.13
N ARG A 35 -6.16 -17.81 0.48
CA ARG A 35 -5.12 -18.68 1.08
C ARG A 35 -4.93 -18.33 2.55
N ASN A 36 -5.83 -18.79 3.41
CA ASN A 36 -5.87 -18.42 4.84
C ASN A 36 -4.50 -18.53 5.54
N ARG A 37 -3.76 -19.62 5.29
CA ARG A 37 -2.42 -19.81 5.87
C ARG A 37 -1.41 -18.71 5.50
N VAL A 38 -1.54 -18.10 4.32
CA VAL A 38 -0.69 -16.97 3.90
C VAL A 38 -1.18 -15.66 4.50
N LEU A 39 -2.49 -15.45 4.57
CA LEU A 39 -3.08 -14.26 5.18
C LEU A 39 -2.71 -14.16 6.65
N GLU A 40 -2.83 -15.27 7.38
CA GLU A 40 -2.40 -15.37 8.78
C GLU A 40 -0.90 -15.08 8.92
N ALA A 41 -0.06 -15.63 8.04
CA ALA A 41 1.37 -15.36 8.07
C ALA A 41 1.70 -13.88 7.84
N ILE A 42 1.01 -13.23 6.88
CA ILE A 42 1.15 -11.78 6.64
C ILE A 42 0.64 -10.99 7.85
N GLY A 43 -0.52 -11.34 8.41
CA GLY A 43 -1.12 -10.68 9.56
C GLY A 43 -0.29 -10.79 10.84
N LEU A 44 0.40 -11.91 11.06
CA LEU A 44 1.33 -12.06 12.17
C LEU A 44 2.59 -11.19 11.99
N LYS A 45 3.11 -11.11 10.76
CA LYS A 45 4.33 -10.34 10.45
C LYS A 45 4.09 -8.84 10.29
N SER A 46 2.90 -8.42 9.89
CA SER A 46 2.51 -7.00 9.77
C SER A 46 2.45 -6.27 11.12
N ARG A 47 2.42 -7.01 12.24
CA ARG A 47 2.57 -6.45 13.60
C ARG A 47 3.99 -5.96 13.91
N SER A 48 4.98 -6.32 13.09
CA SER A 48 6.35 -5.80 13.17
C SER A 48 6.49 -4.51 12.35
N SER A 49 7.60 -3.79 12.51
CA SER A 49 7.85 -2.54 11.76
C SER A 49 7.89 -2.73 10.24
N VAL A 50 8.28 -3.91 9.75
CA VAL A 50 8.36 -4.24 8.32
C VAL A 50 8.01 -5.71 8.08
N CYS A 51 7.18 -5.97 7.06
CA CYS A 51 6.87 -7.32 6.57
C CYS A 51 7.36 -7.50 5.13
N TRP A 52 8.31 -8.41 4.89
CA TRP A 52 8.85 -8.72 3.57
C TRP A 52 8.22 -9.99 2.99
N VAL A 53 7.61 -9.88 1.80
CA VAL A 53 6.97 -11.01 1.10
C VAL A 53 7.81 -11.40 -0.11
N ALA A 54 8.57 -12.49 0.01
CA ALA A 54 9.44 -13.02 -1.04
C ALA A 54 8.93 -14.36 -1.60
N ALA A 55 8.98 -14.49 -2.93
CA ALA A 55 8.69 -15.71 -3.69
C ALA A 55 9.11 -15.50 -5.16
N PRO A 56 9.29 -16.55 -5.97
CA PRO A 56 9.57 -16.41 -7.41
C PRO A 56 8.47 -15.67 -8.18
N ALA A 57 8.77 -15.27 -9.41
CA ALA A 57 7.78 -14.68 -10.32
C ALA A 57 6.60 -15.64 -10.54
N GLY A 58 5.38 -15.11 -10.64
CA GLY A 58 4.17 -15.93 -10.83
C GLY A 58 3.55 -16.57 -9.58
N TYR A 59 4.22 -16.59 -8.42
CA TYR A 59 3.71 -17.22 -7.19
C TYR A 59 2.57 -16.45 -6.47
N GLY A 60 2.05 -15.39 -7.07
CA GLY A 60 0.93 -14.61 -6.53
C GLY A 60 1.27 -13.76 -5.30
N LYS A 61 2.49 -13.22 -5.19
CA LYS A 61 2.88 -12.31 -4.09
C LYS A 61 1.95 -11.10 -3.98
N THR A 62 1.81 -10.38 -5.10
CA THR A 62 0.95 -9.20 -5.22
C THR A 62 -0.49 -9.56 -4.90
N THR A 63 -0.97 -10.69 -5.43
CA THR A 63 -2.29 -11.23 -5.15
C THR A 63 -2.48 -11.50 -3.66
N ALA A 64 -1.51 -12.09 -2.97
CA ALA A 64 -1.58 -12.37 -1.54
C ALA A 64 -1.64 -11.10 -0.68
N VAL A 65 -0.90 -10.05 -1.06
CA VAL A 65 -0.95 -8.76 -0.38
C VAL A 65 -2.28 -8.07 -0.61
N ILE A 66 -2.80 -8.06 -1.84
CA ILE A 66 -4.14 -7.54 -2.15
C ILE A 66 -5.19 -8.29 -1.32
N ASP A 67 -5.12 -9.62 -1.31
CA ASP A 67 -6.04 -10.48 -0.56
C ASP A 67 -6.02 -10.14 0.93
N TYR A 68 -4.83 -9.98 1.50
CA TYR A 68 -4.66 -9.55 2.89
C TYR A 68 -5.25 -8.15 3.13
N LEU A 69 -4.96 -7.17 2.27
CA LEU A 69 -5.46 -5.80 2.40
C LEU A 69 -6.99 -5.72 2.27
N GLU A 70 -7.61 -6.56 1.43
CA GLU A 70 -9.07 -6.69 1.34
C GLU A 70 -9.69 -7.34 2.59
N SER A 71 -8.91 -8.12 3.35
CA SER A 71 -9.38 -8.79 4.58
C SER A 71 -9.27 -7.94 5.85
N VAL A 72 -8.58 -6.79 5.79
CA VAL A 72 -8.37 -5.91 6.94
C VAL A 72 -9.03 -4.56 6.73
N GLU A 73 -9.76 -4.08 7.73
CA GLU A 73 -10.35 -2.74 7.73
C GLU A 73 -9.33 -1.69 8.21
N ALA A 74 -8.24 -1.53 7.47
CA ALA A 74 -7.20 -0.56 7.76
C ALA A 74 -6.94 0.36 6.55
N PRO A 75 -6.81 1.69 6.77
CA PRO A 75 -6.29 2.59 5.75
C PRO A 75 -4.92 2.10 5.28
N HIS A 76 -4.77 1.99 3.97
CA HIS A 76 -3.51 1.54 3.36
C HIS A 76 -3.24 2.34 2.09
N VAL A 77 -1.97 2.43 1.75
CA VAL A 77 -1.51 3.02 0.49
C VAL A 77 -0.75 1.97 -0.32
N TRP A 78 -0.92 2.01 -1.63
CA TRP A 78 -0.14 1.20 -2.55
C TRP A 78 0.91 2.06 -3.21
N PHE A 79 2.18 1.68 -3.10
CA PHE A 79 3.29 2.39 -3.74
C PHE A 79 4.17 1.40 -4.48
N ARG A 80 4.26 1.56 -5.80
CA ARG A 80 5.18 0.77 -6.62
C ARG A 80 6.54 1.47 -6.67
N ILE A 81 7.57 0.83 -6.15
CA ILE A 81 8.94 1.32 -6.28
C ILE A 81 9.47 0.98 -7.69
N ASP A 82 10.07 1.96 -8.37
CA ASP A 82 10.74 1.84 -9.66
C ASP A 82 12.06 2.64 -9.70
N GLU A 83 12.79 2.56 -10.81
CA GLU A 83 14.09 3.24 -10.97
C GLU A 83 14.01 4.76 -10.81
N GLY A 84 12.85 5.35 -11.11
CA GLY A 84 12.63 6.79 -10.96
C GLY A 84 12.63 7.26 -9.50
N ASP A 85 12.48 6.35 -8.54
CA ASP A 85 12.49 6.69 -7.10
C ASP A 85 13.90 6.84 -6.52
N GLN A 86 14.95 6.70 -7.35
CA GLN A 86 16.30 7.09 -6.96
C GLN A 86 16.43 8.60 -6.70
N ASP A 87 15.60 9.40 -7.36
CA ASP A 87 15.41 10.81 -7.03
C ASP A 87 14.53 10.92 -5.77
N ILE A 88 15.15 11.30 -4.66
CA ILE A 88 14.51 11.42 -3.35
C ILE A 88 13.35 12.43 -3.39
N ALA A 89 13.49 13.53 -4.13
CA ALA A 89 12.43 14.53 -4.24
C ALA A 89 11.20 13.94 -4.94
N ARG A 90 11.42 13.20 -6.03
CA ARG A 90 10.36 12.51 -6.77
C ARG A 90 9.70 11.41 -5.92
N PHE A 91 10.49 10.64 -5.18
CA PHE A 91 9.97 9.62 -4.26
C PHE A 91 9.01 10.24 -3.24
N PHE A 92 9.44 11.29 -2.53
CA PHE A 92 8.61 11.94 -1.50
C PHE A 92 7.40 12.67 -2.09
N GLN A 93 7.52 13.20 -3.31
CA GLN A 93 6.38 13.79 -4.03
C GLN A 93 5.28 12.74 -4.30
N TYR A 94 5.63 11.58 -4.86
CA TYR A 94 4.65 10.52 -5.08
C TYR A 94 4.15 9.93 -3.77
N LEU A 95 5.00 9.84 -2.75
CA LEU A 95 4.60 9.36 -1.43
C LEU A 95 3.52 10.27 -0.87
N ALA A 96 3.74 11.60 -0.86
CA ALA A 96 2.73 12.56 -0.42
C ALA A 96 1.41 12.45 -1.20
N GLN A 97 1.47 12.24 -2.52
CA GLN A 97 0.27 12.03 -3.35
C GLN A 97 -0.47 10.72 -3.05
N SER A 98 0.21 9.72 -2.48
CA SER A 98 -0.41 8.43 -2.12
C SER A 98 -1.19 8.49 -0.82
N LEU A 99 -0.87 9.46 0.06
CA LEU A 99 -1.46 9.55 1.39
C LEU A 99 -2.84 10.22 1.32
N ALA A 100 -3.86 9.55 1.83
CA ALA A 100 -5.20 10.12 1.98
C ALA A 100 -5.33 10.77 3.37
N SER A 101 -4.79 11.99 3.55
CA SER A 101 -4.92 12.73 4.82
C SER A 101 -5.18 14.22 4.59
N PRO A 102 -6.02 14.88 5.41
CA PRO A 102 -6.13 16.34 5.44
C PRO A 102 -4.80 17.06 5.68
N ALA A 103 -3.84 16.38 6.35
CA ALA A 103 -2.51 16.91 6.63
C ALA A 103 -1.60 17.02 5.39
N VAL A 104 -2.01 16.47 4.22
CA VAL A 104 -1.20 16.50 2.99
C VAL A 104 -0.86 17.92 2.56
N GLY A 105 -1.70 18.92 2.86
CA GLY A 105 -1.43 20.32 2.59
C GLY A 105 -0.27 20.93 3.39
N ASN A 106 0.11 20.32 4.52
CA ASN A 106 1.17 20.79 5.42
C ASN A 106 2.42 19.89 5.41
N LEU A 107 2.50 18.90 4.51
CA LEU A 107 3.67 18.04 4.42
C LEU A 107 4.87 18.84 3.88
N PRO A 108 6.06 18.71 4.50
CA PRO A 108 7.25 19.36 4.00
C PRO A 108 7.59 18.82 2.61
N VAL A 109 8.06 19.71 1.74
CA VAL A 109 8.53 19.38 0.38
C VAL A 109 10.05 19.22 0.41
N PHE A 110 10.57 18.20 -0.28
CA PHE A 110 12.00 17.98 -0.37
C PHE A 110 12.65 19.10 -1.21
N GLY A 111 13.36 20.01 -0.56
CA GLY A 111 14.13 21.09 -1.17
C GLY A 111 15.65 20.85 -1.14
N VAL A 112 16.39 21.77 -1.78
CA VAL A 112 17.86 21.74 -1.89
C VAL A 112 18.56 21.70 -0.53
N GLU A 113 17.94 22.25 0.50
CA GLU A 113 18.42 22.28 1.88
C GLU A 113 18.49 20.88 2.54
N TYR A 114 17.83 19.87 1.96
CA TYR A 114 17.81 18.50 2.47
C TYR A 114 18.67 17.52 1.66
N VAL A 115 19.32 17.97 0.59
CA VAL A 115 20.10 17.10 -0.33
C VAL A 115 21.15 16.31 0.44
N GLU A 116 21.87 16.97 1.35
CA GLU A 116 22.90 16.34 2.18
C GLU A 116 22.33 15.58 3.39
N GLN A 117 21.03 15.74 3.68
CA GLN A 117 20.39 15.25 4.91
C GLN A 117 19.02 14.59 4.67
N PRO A 118 18.92 13.59 3.76
CA PRO A 118 17.64 13.00 3.38
C PRO A 118 16.95 12.25 4.52
N LYS A 119 17.72 11.72 5.49
CA LYS A 119 17.18 11.06 6.67
C LYS A 119 16.47 12.04 7.61
N GLU A 120 17.00 13.25 7.78
CA GLU A 120 16.36 14.28 8.61
C GLU A 120 15.07 14.77 7.96
N PHE A 121 15.07 14.93 6.64
CA PHE A 121 13.84 15.22 5.90
C PHE A 121 12.79 14.12 6.11
N ALA A 122 13.17 12.85 5.97
CA ALA A 122 12.24 11.73 6.15
C ALA A 122 11.60 11.76 7.55
N ARG A 123 12.39 12.00 8.61
CA ARG A 123 11.87 12.13 9.97
C ARG A 123 10.90 13.29 10.11
N ARG A 124 11.24 14.47 9.55
CA ARG A 124 10.37 15.65 9.56
C ARG A 124 9.05 15.39 8.82
N PHE A 125 9.14 14.76 7.65
CA PHE A 125 7.99 14.38 6.83
C PHE A 125 7.03 13.45 7.59
N PHE A 126 7.54 12.34 8.13
CA PHE A 126 6.70 11.40 8.88
C PHE A 126 6.18 12.00 10.19
N ARG A 127 6.97 12.83 10.88
CA ARG A 127 6.48 13.55 12.07
C ARG A 127 5.30 14.48 11.72
N ALA A 128 5.36 15.20 10.60
CA ALA A 128 4.26 16.05 10.15
C ALA A 128 3.03 15.24 9.73
N TYR A 129 3.23 14.05 9.16
CA TYR A 129 2.13 13.18 8.74
C TYR A 129 1.37 12.53 9.91
N PHE A 130 2.09 12.15 10.99
CA PHE A 130 1.52 11.46 12.16
C PHE A 130 1.19 12.40 13.33
N ALA A 131 1.37 13.72 13.17
CA ALA A 131 0.96 14.73 14.15
C ALA A 131 -0.56 14.92 14.12
#